data_AF-A0A6J1P6T9-F1
#
_entry.id   AF-A0A6J1P6T9-F1
#
_cell.length_a   1.000
_cell.length_b   1.000
_cell.length_c   1.000
_cell.angle_alpha   90.00
_cell.angle_beta   90.00
_cell.angle_gamma   90.00
#
_symmetry.space_group_name_H-M   'P 1'
#
loop_
_entity.id
_entity.type
_entity.pdbx_description
1 polymer ?
#
loop_
_entity_poly.entity_id
_entity_poly.type
_entity_poly.pdbx_seq_one_letter_code
_entity_poly.pdbx_strand_id
1 'polypeptide(L)'
;YGLYASFAGSFVYAVMGTCPQINIGPTALLSLLTFTYTNGTNPEFAILLCFIGGIIQLIAGIVQLGFLVEFVSLPVVSGFTSAAAITIASSQIKGLFGLKFSAETFISTWGGVFHHIGQTRLEDTLLGLSCCIVLMGMK
;
A
#
# COMPACT_ATOMS: atom_id res chain seq x y z
N TYR A 1 6.37 -5.48 -9.76
CA TYR A 1 5.99 -4.19 -10.39
C TYR A 1 6.35 -2.96 -9.56
N GLY A 2 6.49 -3.03 -8.23
CA GLY A 2 6.82 -1.86 -7.40
C GLY A 2 8.10 -1.11 -7.80
N LEU A 3 9.20 -1.82 -8.09
CA LEU A 3 10.46 -1.18 -8.53
C LEU A 3 10.29 -0.37 -9.82
N TYR A 4 9.58 -0.92 -10.82
CA TYR A 4 9.28 -0.21 -12.07
C TYR A 4 8.42 1.03 -11.82
N ALA A 5 7.41 0.91 -10.95
CA ALA A 5 6.53 2.03 -10.59
C ALA A 5 7.28 3.15 -9.85
N SER A 6 8.18 2.81 -8.91
CA SER A 6 9.01 3.80 -8.21
C SER A 6 9.91 4.56 -9.17
N PHE A 7 10.61 3.85 -10.05
CA PHE A 7 11.53 4.46 -11.00
C PHE A 7 10.81 5.36 -12.01
N ALA A 8 9.77 4.84 -12.67
CA ALA A 8 9.03 5.58 -13.68
C ALA A 8 8.31 6.82 -13.08
N GLY A 9 7.66 6.67 -11.92
CA GLY A 9 6.96 7.77 -11.25
C GLY A 9 7.90 8.90 -10.82
N SER A 10 9.05 8.56 -10.23
CA SER A 10 10.08 9.54 -9.86
C SER A 10 10.65 10.27 -11.08
N PHE A 11 10.89 9.56 -12.19
CA PHE A 11 11.40 10.16 -13.42
C PHE A 11 10.41 11.18 -14.02
N VAL A 12 9.12 10.83 -14.10
CA VAL A 12 8.08 11.74 -14.59
C VAL A 12 7.97 12.98 -13.69
N TYR A 13 8.02 12.80 -12.37
CA TYR A 13 7.97 13.93 -11.44
C TYR A 13 9.22 14.82 -11.51
N ALA A 14 10.40 14.27 -11.79
CA ALA A 14 11.60 15.09 -11.96
C ALA A 14 11.46 16.10 -13.12
N VAL A 15 10.68 15.76 -14.15
CA VAL A 15 10.45 16.64 -15.33
C VAL A 15 9.26 17.58 -15.13
N MET A 16 8.16 17.10 -14.52
CA MET A 16 6.90 17.85 -14.43
C MET A 16 6.58 18.41 -13.03
N GLY A 17 7.35 18.03 -12.02
CA GLY A 17 7.10 18.35 -10.62
C GLY A 17 7.41 19.81 -10.28
N THR A 18 6.61 20.35 -9.37
CA THR A 18 6.73 21.75 -8.92
C THR A 18 7.48 21.88 -7.59
N CYS A 19 7.56 20.82 -6.78
CA CYS A 19 8.16 20.85 -5.44
C CYS A 19 9.33 19.86 -5.35
N PRO A 20 10.59 20.33 -5.14
CA PRO A 20 11.76 19.45 -5.14
C PRO A 20 11.84 18.49 -3.95
N GLN A 21 11.05 18.69 -2.88
CA GLN A 21 11.10 17.88 -1.66
C GLN A 21 10.11 16.69 -1.65
N ILE A 22 9.25 16.55 -2.67
CA ILE A 22 8.26 15.47 -2.71
C ILE A 22 8.89 14.22 -3.33
N ASN A 23 8.84 13.10 -2.60
CA ASN A 23 9.21 11.79 -3.12
C ASN A 23 7.97 11.07 -3.67
N ILE A 24 8.05 10.60 -4.91
CA ILE A 24 6.97 9.87 -5.57
C ILE A 24 7.37 8.42 -5.79
N GLY A 25 6.57 7.54 -5.21
CA GLY A 25 6.68 6.11 -5.36
C GLY A 25 5.36 5.42 -5.02
N PRO A 26 5.27 4.11 -5.27
CA PRO A 26 4.12 3.31 -4.89
C PRO A 26 4.00 3.30 -3.37
N THR A 27 2.86 3.73 -2.86
CA THR A 27 2.54 3.58 -1.44
C THR A 27 1.96 2.19 -1.17
N ALA A 28 2.19 1.67 0.04
CA ALA A 28 1.68 0.36 0.46
C ALA A 28 0.16 0.27 0.34
N LEU A 29 -0.56 1.36 0.65
CA LEU A 29 -2.00 1.44 0.53
C LEU A 29 -2.47 1.30 -0.93
N LEU A 30 -1.89 2.07 -1.87
CA LEU A 30 -2.24 1.97 -3.28
C LEU A 30 -1.99 0.56 -3.81
N SER A 31 -0.88 -0.07 -3.41
CA SER A 31 -0.55 -1.45 -3.79
C SER A 31 -1.59 -2.44 -3.29
N LEU A 32 -2.07 -2.27 -2.05
CA LEU A 32 -3.11 -3.12 -1.45
C LEU A 32 -4.45 -2.95 -2.18
N LEU A 33 -4.85 -1.70 -2.47
CA LEU A 33 -6.11 -1.43 -3.19
C LEU A 33 -6.07 -1.99 -4.62
N THR A 34 -4.98 -1.80 -5.35
CA THR A 34 -4.80 -2.42 -6.67
C THR A 34 -4.91 -3.94 -6.54
N PHE A 35 -4.23 -4.55 -5.55
CA PHE A 35 -4.31 -5.99 -5.32
C PHE A 35 -5.75 -6.48 -5.08
N THR A 36 -6.55 -5.78 -4.29
CA THR A 36 -7.95 -6.20 -4.03
C THR A 36 -8.83 -6.22 -5.28
N TYR A 37 -8.56 -5.36 -6.27
CA TYR A 37 -9.34 -5.32 -7.51
C TYR A 37 -8.77 -6.18 -8.63
N THR A 38 -7.50 -6.60 -8.52
CA THR A 38 -6.84 -7.41 -9.54
C THR A 38 -6.50 -8.82 -9.05
N ASN A 39 -6.95 -9.20 -7.85
CA ASN A 39 -6.68 -10.53 -7.33
C ASN A 39 -7.40 -11.59 -8.18
N GLY A 40 -6.66 -12.61 -8.63
CA GLY A 40 -7.19 -13.66 -9.50
C GLY A 40 -7.29 -13.30 -10.99
N THR A 41 -6.89 -12.09 -11.41
CA THR A 41 -6.88 -11.65 -12.81
C THR A 41 -5.47 -11.55 -13.39
N ASN A 42 -5.36 -11.39 -14.72
CA ASN A 42 -4.08 -11.17 -15.38
C ASN A 42 -3.43 -9.84 -14.97
N PRO A 43 -2.09 -9.75 -14.93
CA PRO A 43 -1.37 -8.52 -14.56
C PRO A 43 -1.70 -7.32 -15.47
N GLU A 44 -2.19 -7.56 -16.67
CA GLU A 44 -2.65 -6.53 -17.61
C GLU A 44 -3.81 -5.70 -17.05
N PHE A 45 -4.67 -6.29 -16.21
CA PHE A 45 -5.76 -5.55 -15.56
C PHE A 45 -5.25 -4.48 -14.58
N ALA A 46 -4.14 -4.76 -13.87
CA ALA A 46 -3.51 -3.77 -13.00
C ALA A 46 -2.93 -2.60 -13.81
N ILE A 47 -2.34 -2.89 -14.96
CA ILE A 47 -1.81 -1.87 -15.87
C ILE A 47 -2.96 -0.99 -16.39
N LEU A 48 -4.06 -1.61 -16.83
CA LEU A 48 -5.25 -0.90 -17.30
C LEU A 48 -5.87 -0.04 -16.20
N LEU A 49 -5.99 -0.57 -14.97
CA LEU A 49 -6.51 0.16 -13.82
C LEU A 49 -5.65 1.39 -13.50
N CYS A 50 -4.33 1.24 -13.48
CA CYS A 50 -3.40 2.36 -13.30
C CYS A 50 -3.48 3.38 -14.45
N PHE A 51 -3.64 2.91 -15.69
CA PHE A 51 -3.76 3.78 -16.87
C PHE A 51 -5.04 4.63 -16.82
N ILE A 52 -6.19 4.02 -16.52
CA ILE A 52 -7.47 4.73 -16.36
C ILE A 52 -7.40 5.69 -15.18
N GLY A 53 -6.83 5.27 -14.03
CA GLY A 53 -6.60 6.14 -12.89
C GLY A 53 -5.76 7.37 -13.25
N GLY A 54 -4.71 7.19 -14.04
CA GLY A 54 -3.89 8.29 -14.57
C GLY A 54 -4.66 9.25 -15.47
N ILE A 55 -5.50 8.74 -16.37
CA ILE A 55 -6.37 9.58 -17.22
C ILE A 55 -7.32 10.41 -16.36
N ILE A 56 -7.99 9.80 -15.38
CA ILE A 56 -8.91 10.51 -14.48
C ILE A 56 -8.16 11.59 -13.71
N GLN A 57 -6.95 11.29 -13.22
CA GLN A 57 -6.14 12.26 -12.48
C GLN A 57 -5.63 13.41 -13.36
N LEU A 58 -5.29 13.15 -14.62
CA LEU A 58 -4.96 14.19 -15.60
C LEU A 58 -6.17 15.08 -15.90
N ILE A 59 -7.35 14.50 -16.13
CA ILE A 59 -8.59 15.26 -16.35
C ILE A 59 -8.88 16.14 -15.12
N ALA A 60 -8.81 15.57 -13.92
CA ALA A 60 -9.01 16.29 -12.66
C ALA A 60 -8.01 17.45 -12.50
N GLY A 61 -6.76 17.29 -12.94
CA GLY A 61 -5.77 18.35 -12.99
C GLY A 61 -6.11 19.47 -13.98
N ILE A 62 -6.57 19.11 -15.19
CA ILE A 62 -6.96 20.08 -16.24
C ILE A 62 -8.16 20.92 -15.79
N VAL A 63 -9.17 20.31 -15.16
CA VAL A 63 -10.32 21.03 -14.59
C VAL A 63 -10.05 21.63 -13.21
N GLN A 64 -8.79 21.63 -12.76
CA GLN A 64 -8.32 22.25 -11.51
C GLN A 64 -9.09 21.79 -10.26
N LEU A 65 -9.47 20.52 -10.18
CA LEU A 65 -10.19 19.95 -9.03
C LEU A 65 -9.33 19.84 -7.76
N GLY A 66 -8.12 20.38 -7.74
CA GLY A 66 -7.27 20.47 -6.56
C GLY A 66 -7.96 21.18 -5.39
N PHE A 67 -8.83 22.15 -5.67
CA PHE A 67 -9.61 22.86 -4.63
C PHE A 67 -10.50 21.92 -3.80
N LEU A 68 -10.94 20.78 -4.36
CA LEU A 68 -11.75 19.81 -3.62
C LEU A 68 -10.97 19.15 -2.48
N VAL A 69 -9.64 19.02 -2.62
CA VAL A 69 -8.78 18.44 -1.59
C VAL A 69 -8.73 19.35 -0.36
N GLU A 70 -8.84 20.67 -0.54
CA GLU A 70 -8.87 21.64 0.56
C GLU A 70 -10.14 21.55 1.42
N PHE A 71 -11.23 20.98 0.87
CA PHE A 71 -12.46 20.73 1.61
C PHE A 71 -12.42 19.45 2.46
N VAL A 72 -11.39 18.61 2.33
CA VAL A 72 -11.25 17.42 3.16
C VAL A 72 -10.72 17.84 4.53
N SER A 73 -11.54 17.64 5.56
CA SER A 73 -11.18 18.06 6.92
C SER A 73 -10.01 17.25 7.49
N LEU A 74 -9.17 17.90 8.31
CA LEU A 74 -8.05 17.25 8.99
C LEU A 74 -8.44 15.97 9.78
N PRO A 75 -9.60 15.93 10.49
CA PRO A 75 -10.04 14.70 11.15
C PRO A 75 -10.31 13.54 10.18
N VAL A 76 -10.85 13.83 8.98
CA VAL A 76 -11.13 12.80 7.96
C VAL A 76 -9.83 12.23 7.40
N VAL A 77 -8.87 13.10 7.06
CA VAL A 77 -7.55 12.65 6.58
C VAL A 77 -6.82 11.84 7.65
N SER A 78 -6.87 12.28 8.91
CA SER A 78 -6.25 11.58 10.04
C SER A 78 -6.90 10.21 10.29
N GLY A 79 -8.24 10.14 10.28
CA GLY A 79 -8.98 8.89 10.42
C GLY A 79 -8.69 7.90 9.29
N PHE A 80 -8.70 8.38 8.05
CA PHE A 80 -8.34 7.57 6.88
C PHE A 80 -6.91 7.04 6.96
N THR A 81 -5.95 7.90 7.29
CA THR A 81 -4.53 7.52 7.40
C THR A 81 -4.32 6.50 8.52
N SER A 82 -5.00 6.65 9.65
CA SER A 82 -4.93 5.71 10.78
C SER A 82 -5.52 4.35 10.41
N ALA A 83 -6.68 4.32 9.75
CA ALA A 83 -7.29 3.09 9.25
C ALA A 83 -6.42 2.39 8.20
N ALA A 84 -5.81 3.15 7.29
CA ALA A 84 -4.87 2.63 6.30
C ALA A 84 -3.64 2.02 6.98
N ALA A 85 -3.06 2.68 7.98
CA ALA A 85 -1.91 2.17 8.73
C ALA A 85 -2.24 0.84 9.44
N ILE A 86 -3.39 0.75 10.11
CA ILE A 86 -3.86 -0.49 10.75
C ILE A 86 -4.06 -1.62 9.74
N THR A 87 -4.63 -1.29 8.57
CA THR A 87 -4.88 -2.25 7.49
C THR A 87 -3.57 -2.78 6.90
N ILE A 88 -2.59 -1.90 6.64
CA ILE A 88 -1.25 -2.27 6.18
C ILE A 88 -0.54 -3.12 7.22
N ALA A 89 -0.57 -2.74 8.51
CA ALA A 89 0.04 -3.52 9.56
C ALA A 89 -0.56 -4.94 9.60
N SER A 90 -1.89 -5.04 9.51
CA SER A 90 -2.59 -6.32 9.53
C SER A 90 -2.28 -7.21 8.33
N SER A 91 -2.14 -6.64 7.12
CA SER A 91 -1.80 -7.42 5.93
C SER A 91 -0.40 -8.03 5.99
N GLN A 92 0.50 -7.46 6.81
CA GLN A 92 1.86 -7.93 7.01
C GLN A 92 2.01 -8.96 8.13
N ILE A 93 1.02 -9.11 9.03
CA ILE A 93 1.06 -10.06 10.16
C ILE A 93 1.27 -11.50 9.67
N LYS A 94 0.63 -11.90 8.56
CA LYS A 94 0.82 -13.24 7.97
C LYS A 94 2.29 -13.52 7.60
N GLY A 95 2.98 -12.51 7.06
CA GLY A 95 4.39 -12.60 6.69
C GLY A 95 5.29 -12.63 7.91
N LEU A 96 4.95 -11.86 8.96
CA LEU A 96 5.69 -11.84 10.21
C LEU A 96 5.67 -13.21 10.91
N PHE A 97 4.54 -13.92 10.89
CA PHE A 97 4.41 -15.24 11.51
C PHE A 97 4.74 -16.43 10.57
N GLY A 98 5.15 -16.16 9.33
CA GLY A 98 5.45 -17.17 8.31
C GLY A 98 4.22 -17.99 7.86
N LEU A 99 3.01 -17.49 8.08
CA LEU A 99 1.75 -18.17 7.75
C LEU A 99 1.42 -18.04 6.26
N LYS A 100 1.06 -19.16 5.62
CA LYS A 100 0.72 -19.21 4.20
C LYS A 100 -0.76 -19.50 4.00
N PHE A 101 -1.57 -18.45 3.92
CA PHE A 101 -2.98 -18.54 3.54
C PHE A 101 -3.38 -17.33 2.68
N SER A 102 -4.41 -17.52 1.85
CA SER A 102 -5.00 -16.42 1.09
C SER A 102 -6.02 -15.68 1.96
N ALA A 103 -5.80 -14.39 2.14
CA ALA A 103 -6.75 -13.48 2.78
C ALA A 103 -6.66 -12.13 2.09
N GLU A 104 -7.83 -11.60 1.75
CA GLU A 104 -7.99 -10.38 0.96
C GLU A 104 -8.46 -9.21 1.82
N THR A 105 -9.21 -9.50 2.88
CA THR A 105 -9.85 -8.52 3.77
C THR A 105 -9.22 -8.56 5.16
N PHE A 106 -9.24 -7.42 5.87
CA PHE A 106 -8.81 -7.31 7.26
C PHE A 106 -9.39 -8.43 8.14
N ILE A 107 -10.71 -8.65 8.06
CA ILE A 107 -11.44 -9.66 8.84
C ILE A 107 -10.96 -11.07 8.50
N SER A 108 -10.83 -11.40 7.21
CA SER A 108 -10.31 -12.70 6.78
C SER A 108 -8.85 -12.93 7.17
N THR A 109 -8.06 -11.85 7.26
CA THR A 109 -6.65 -11.92 7.68
C THR A 109 -6.56 -12.35 9.13
N TRP A 110 -7.29 -11.67 10.02
CA TRP A 110 -7.29 -12.02 11.44
C TRP A 110 -7.94 -13.39 11.72
N GLY A 111 -9.05 -13.71 11.07
CA GLY A 111 -9.65 -15.05 11.17
C GLY A 111 -8.70 -16.16 10.72
N GLY A 112 -7.97 -15.94 9.62
CA GLY A 112 -6.96 -16.87 9.13
C GLY A 112 -5.76 -17.03 10.06
N VAL A 113 -5.29 -15.93 10.67
CA VAL A 113 -4.21 -15.96 11.69
C VAL A 113 -4.62 -16.80 12.89
N PHE A 114 -5.82 -16.58 13.45
CA PHE A 114 -6.28 -17.34 14.61
C PHE A 114 -6.44 -18.84 14.29
N HIS A 115 -6.93 -19.17 13.10
CA HIS A 115 -7.11 -20.56 12.68
C HIS A 115 -5.78 -21.28 12.41
N HIS A 116 -4.77 -20.59 11.88
CA HIS A 116 -3.49 -21.18 11.47
C HIS A 116 -2.34 -20.92 12.46
N ILE A 117 -2.64 -20.44 13.67
CA ILE A 117 -1.60 -20.07 14.64
C ILE A 117 -0.70 -21.26 15.05
N GLY A 118 -1.20 -22.49 14.94
CA GLY A 118 -0.42 -23.71 15.17
C GLY A 118 0.56 -24.08 14.04
N GLN A 119 0.46 -23.45 12.87
CA GLN A 119 1.34 -23.67 11.71
C GLN A 119 2.41 -22.58 11.57
N THR A 120 2.66 -21.85 12.66
CA THR A 120 3.63 -20.76 12.70
C THR A 120 5.04 -21.28 12.43
N ARG A 121 5.75 -20.60 11.53
CA ARG A 121 7.16 -20.91 11.25
C ARG A 121 8.01 -20.05 12.16
N LEU A 122 8.56 -20.67 13.21
CA LEU A 122 9.38 -19.99 14.22
C LEU A 122 10.57 -19.25 13.60
N GLU A 123 11.21 -19.83 12.58
CA GLU A 123 12.34 -19.23 11.88
C GLU A 123 11.98 -17.89 11.20
N ASP A 124 10.87 -17.86 10.46
CA ASP A 124 10.40 -16.64 9.79
C ASP A 124 10.00 -15.57 10.83
N THR A 125 9.43 -16.01 11.96
CA THR A 125 8.99 -15.13 13.05
C THR A 125 10.17 -14.51 13.78
N LEU A 126 11.21 -15.28 14.10
CA LEU A 126 12.44 -14.79 14.70
C LEU A 126 13.15 -13.79 13.79
N LEU A 127 13.24 -14.11 12.49
CA LEU A 127 13.86 -13.21 11.51
C LEU A 127 13.06 -11.91 11.35
N GLY A 128 11.74 -11.99 11.26
CA GLY A 128 10.86 -10.82 11.19
C GLY A 128 10.97 -9.93 12.42
N LEU A 129 10.85 -10.51 13.63
CA LEU A 129 10.96 -9.77 14.89
C LEU A 129 12.33 -9.15 15.10
N SER A 130 13.41 -9.89 14.83
CA SER A 130 14.77 -9.35 14.94
C SER A 130 14.99 -8.16 14.01
N CYS A 131 14.51 -8.23 12.76
CA CYS A 131 14.55 -7.12 11.82
C CYS A 131 13.78 -5.90 12.35
N CYS A 132 12.57 -6.09 12.88
CA CYS A 132 11.79 -5.01 13.51
C CYS A 132 12.54 -4.37 14.68
N ILE A 133 13.15 -5.18 15.56
CA ILE A 133 13.93 -4.70 16.71
C ILE A 133 15.12 -3.87 16.25
N VAL A 134 15.90 -4.36 15.28
CA VAL A 134 17.05 -3.62 14.73
C VAL A 134 16.61 -2.29 14.13
N LEU A 135 15.56 -2.29 13.30
CA LEU A 135 15.05 -1.06 12.68
C LEU A 135 14.54 -0.04 13.70
N MET A 136 13.90 -0.50 14.78
CA MET A 136 13.47 0.38 15.86
C MET A 136 14.65 0.90 16.70
N GLY A 137 15.67 0.08 16.94
CA GLY A 137 16.86 0.46 17.68
C GLY A 137 17.81 1.39 16.93
N MET A 138 17.78 1.39 15.60
CA MET A 138 18.54 2.31 14.74
C MET A 138 17.88 3.69 14.57
N LYS A 139 16.62 3.83 15.00
CA LYS A 139 15.82 5.04 14.85
C LYS A 139 16.00 5.96 16.05
#